data_AF-A0A2E8VXE1-F1
#
_entry.id   AF-A0A2E8VXE1-F1
#
_cell.length_a   1.000
_cell.length_b   1.000
_cell.length_c   1.000
_cell.angle_alpha   90.00
_cell.angle_beta   90.00
_cell.angle_gamma   90.00
#
_symmetry.space_group_name_H-M   'P 1'
#
loop_
_entity.id
_entity.type
_entity.pdbx_description
1 polymer ?
#
loop_
_entity_poly.entity_id
_entity_poly.type
_entity_poly.pdbx_seq_one_letter_code
_entity_poly.pdbx_strand_id
1 'polypeptide(L)' 'MNAREDFIEYEAVLSYCRNRTMSGYEQAVHYGRLSGYFTSDNKLTPMGRKVARLLEDGLAA' A
#
# COMPACT_ATOMS: atom_id res chain seq x y z
N MET A 1 15.74 4.14 8.17
CA MET A 1 14.28 3.95 8.09
C MET A 1 13.64 5.20 8.66
N ASN A 2 12.92 5.94 7.83
CA ASN A 2 12.17 7.11 8.26
C ASN A 2 10.73 6.65 8.49
N ALA A 3 10.33 6.55 9.76
CA ALA A 3 9.00 6.04 10.13
C ALA A 3 7.86 6.85 9.49
N ARG A 4 8.10 8.13 9.16
CA ARG A 4 7.15 8.97 8.44
C ARG A 4 6.99 8.56 6.98
N GLU A 5 8.10 8.30 6.28
CA GLU A 5 8.05 7.82 4.89
C GLU A 5 7.40 6.45 4.82
N ASP A 6 7.78 5.53 5.72
CA ASP A 6 7.20 4.19 5.77
C ASP A 6 5.67 4.24 5.99
N PHE A 7 5.19 5.20 6.80
CA PHE A 7 3.75 5.43 7.01
C PHE A 7 3.06 6.00 5.78
N ILE A 8 3.66 7.00 5.12
CA ILE A 8 3.10 7.62 3.91
C ILE A 8 3.00 6.60 2.77
N GLU A 9 4.07 5.85 2.52
CA GLU A 9 4.09 4.80 1.51
C GLU A 9 3.02 3.73 1.82
N TYR A 10 2.87 3.35 3.09
CA TYR A 10 1.87 2.36 3.50
C TYR A 10 0.45 2.84 3.24
N GLU A 11 0.11 4.06 3.66
CA GLU A 11 -1.21 4.64 3.47
C GLU A 11 -1.55 4.82 1.98
N ALA A 12 -0.58 5.18 1.14
CA ALA A 12 -0.78 5.29 -0.31
C ALA A 12 -1.20 3.94 -0.92
N VAL A 13 -0.48 2.86 -0.57
CA VAL A 13 -0.78 1.51 -1.05
C VAL A 13 -2.10 1.00 -0.48
N LEU A 14 -2.40 1.29 0.79
CA LEU A 14 -3.66 0.92 1.42
C LEU A 14 -4.84 1.63 0.75
N SER A 15 -4.73 2.93 0.47
CA SER A 15 -5.73 3.70 -0.25
C SER A 15 -5.99 3.13 -1.64
N TYR A 16 -4.93 2.77 -2.38
CA TYR A 16 -5.05 2.05 -3.64
C TYR A 16 -5.82 0.73 -3.50
N CYS A 17 -5.51 -0.08 -2.48
CA CYS A 17 -6.22 -1.33 -2.23
C CYS A 17 -7.70 -1.12 -1.87
N ARG A 18 -8.02 -0.07 -1.10
CA ARG A 18 -9.41 0.31 -0.77
C ARG A 18 -10.19 0.69 -2.02
N ASN A 19 -9.59 1.50 -2.89
CA ASN A 19 -10.22 1.91 -4.15
C ASN A 19 -10.47 0.71 -5.08
N ARG A 20 -9.51 -0.22 -5.18
CA ARG A 20 -9.64 -1.44 -6.01
C ARG A 20 -10.73 -2.38 -5.54
N THR A 21 -10.90 -2.52 -4.24
CA THR A 21 -11.86 -3.45 -3.64
C THR A 21 -13.22 -2.83 -3.35
N MET A 22 -13.32 -1.49 -3.41
CA MET A 22 -14.49 -0.72 -2.97
C MET A 22 -14.97 -1.13 -1.57
N SER A 23 -14.01 -1.42 -0.69
CA SER A 23 -14.28 -2.10 0.58
C SER A 23 -13.59 -1.44 1.79
N GLY A 24 -13.88 -2.00 2.97
CA GLY A 24 -13.31 -1.56 4.23
C GLY A 24 -11.81 -1.88 4.38
N TYR A 25 -11.26 -1.46 5.51
CA TYR A 25 -9.83 -1.62 5.82
C TYR A 25 -9.37 -3.08 5.77
N GLU A 26 -10.10 -4.00 6.40
CA GLU A 26 -9.71 -5.42 6.47
C GLU A 26 -9.64 -6.08 5.08
N GLN A 27 -10.63 -5.82 4.23
CA GLN A 27 -10.67 -6.39 2.88
C GLN A 27 -9.58 -5.78 2.00
N ALA A 28 -9.28 -4.49 2.15
CA ALA A 28 -8.17 -3.85 1.44
C ALA A 28 -6.80 -4.41 1.89
N VAL A 29 -6.60 -4.62 3.19
CA VAL A 29 -5.39 -5.26 3.73
C VAL A 29 -5.27 -6.70 3.23
N HIS A 30 -6.37 -7.46 3.27
CA HIS A 30 -6.39 -8.83 2.76
C HIS A 30 -6.02 -8.89 1.27
N TYR A 31 -6.63 -8.03 0.46
CA TYR A 31 -6.28 -7.88 -0.96
C TYR A 31 -4.81 -7.49 -1.15
N GLY A 32 -4.29 -6.54 -0.36
CA GLY A 32 -2.89 -6.12 -0.44
C GLY A 32 -1.92 -7.23 -0.05
N ARG A 33 -2.28 -8.11 0.89
CA ARG A 33 -1.49 -9.31 1.22
C ARG A 33 -1.50 -10.33 0.08
N LEU A 34 -2.67 -10.63 -0.49
CA LEU A 34 -2.79 -11.52 -1.66
C LEU A 34 -2.01 -11.00 -2.88
N SER A 35 -1.97 -9.68 -3.05
CA SER A 35 -1.23 -9.00 -4.11
C SER A 35 0.27 -8.90 -3.83
N GLY A 36 0.74 -9.33 -2.65
CA GLY A 36 2.14 -9.29 -2.24
C GLY A 36 2.65 -7.91 -1.83
N TYR A 37 1.76 -6.93 -1.61
CA TYR A 37 2.12 -5.57 -1.19
C TYR A 37 2.40 -5.47 0.31
N PHE A 38 1.65 -6.24 1.10
CA PHE A 38 1.77 -6.28 2.55
C PHE A 38 2.27 -7.63 3.06
N THR A 39 3.05 -7.61 4.14
CA THR A 39 3.39 -8.80 4.92
C THR A 39 2.21 -9.24 5.79
N SER A 40 2.33 -10.42 6.42
CA SER A 40 1.40 -10.88 7.47
C SER A 40 1.24 -9.90 8.63
N ASP A 41 2.27 -9.08 8.87
CA ASP A 41 2.32 -8.12 9.99
C ASP A 41 1.89 -6.71 9.56
N ASN A 42 1.22 -6.58 8.40
CA ASN A 42 0.79 -5.30 7.84
C ASN A 42 1.92 -4.30 7.62
N LYS A 43 3.10 -4.77 7.21
CA LYS A 43 4.20 -3.92 6.77
C LYS A 43 4.32 -3.98 5.25
N LEU A 44 4.85 -2.93 4.64
CA LEU A 44 5.15 -2.95 3.21
C LEU A 44 6.25 -3.96 2.89
N THR A 45 6.00 -4.77 1.87
CA THR A 45 7.05 -5.56 1.21
C THR A 45 7.89 -4.66 0.29
N PRO A 46 9.03 -5.13 -0.22
CA PRO A 46 9.76 -4.42 -1.27
C PRO A 46 8.91 -4.16 -2.52
N MET A 47 7.96 -5.04 -2.84
CA MET A 47 7.01 -4.84 -3.93
C MET A 47 6.02 -3.73 -3.59
N GLY A 48 5.45 -3.74 -2.38
CA GLY A 48 4.56 -2.67 -1.91
C GLY A 48 5.20 -1.29 -1.98
N ARG A 49 6.48 -1.15 -1.59
CA ARG A 49 7.20 0.13 -1.72
C ARG A 49 7.39 0.58 -3.17
N LYS A 50 7.64 -0.34 -4.09
CA LYS A 50 7.69 0.00 -5.53
C LYS A 50 6.34 0.52 -6.01
N VAL A 51 5.24 -0.11 -5.59
CA VAL A 51 3.89 0.34 -5.90
C VAL A 51 3.62 1.72 -5.30
N ALA A 52 4.02 1.97 -4.06
CA ALA A 52 3.88 3.30 -3.42
C ALA A 52 4.53 4.40 -4.27
N ARG A 53 5.75 4.18 -4.74
CA ARG A 53 6.47 5.13 -5.62
C ARG A 53 5.80 5.33 -6.96
N LEU A 54 5.31 4.26 -7.60
CA LEU A 54 4.56 4.37 -8.86
C LEU A 54 3.25 5.16 -8.68
N LEU A 55 2.59 5.03 -7.53
CA LEU A 55 1.40 5.80 -7.21
C LEU A 55 1.74 7.27 -6.96
N GLU A 56 2.87 7.57 -6.30
CA GLU A 56 3.37 8.93 -6.09
C GLU A 56 3.73 9.60 -7.42
N ASP A 57 4.48 8.91 -8.28
CA ASP A 57 4.85 9.39 -9.62
C ASP A 57 3.61 9.66 -10.50
N GLY A 58 2.59 8.80 -10.40
CA GLY A 58 1.32 8.96 -11.12
C GLY A 58 0.38 10.03 -10.52
N LEU A 59 0.59 10.44 -9.27
CA LEU A 59 -0.07 11.60 -8.65
C LEU A 59 0.65 12.92 -8.96
N ALA A 60 1.94 12.85 -9.31
CA ALA A 60 2.77 14.00 -9.64
C ALA A 60 2.75 14.40 -11.13
N ALA A 61 2.07 13.61 -11.97
CA ALA A 61 1.84 13.86 -13.41
C ALA A 61 0.50 14.55 -13.67
#